data_AF-A0A524IG99-F1
#
_entry.id   AF-A0A524IG99-F1
#
_cell.length_a   1.000
_cell.length_b   1.000
_cell.length_c   1.000
_cell.angle_alpha   90.00
_cell.angle_beta   90.00
_cell.angle_gamma   90.00
#
_symmetry.space_group_name_H-M   'P 1'
#
loop_
_entity.id
_entity.type
_entity.pdbx_description
1 polymer ?
#
loop_
_entity_poly.entity_id
_entity_poly.type
_entity_poly.pdbx_seq_one_letter_code
_entity_poly.pdbx_strand_id
1 'polypeptide(L)'
;MEALPALRTDIDLLTVRLKEQDVIVVRDPLGIATPNTALTAQVAPYLPLFNGSSTIGDLQIVMMKHHGGSLVLRTEAERIVEDLSRLGILQTEEYREAKERIVREFSENPERAAALAGNSYPADRKELTTLLDRILT
;
A
#
# COMPACT_ATOMS: atom_id res chain seq x y z
N MET A 1 11.65 24.17 -1.87
CA MET A 1 10.69 23.31 -2.61
C MET A 1 10.11 22.34 -1.61
N GLU A 2 8.82 22.08 -1.68
CA GLU A 2 8.16 21.12 -0.80
C GLU A 2 8.59 19.70 -1.17
N ALA A 3 8.97 18.90 -0.16
CA ALA A 3 9.39 17.53 -0.35
C ALA A 3 8.18 16.62 -0.55
N LEU A 4 8.34 15.59 -1.38
CA LEU A 4 7.33 14.56 -1.57
C LEU A 4 7.16 13.76 -0.27
N PRO A 5 5.93 13.34 0.08
CA PRO A 5 5.75 12.42 1.21
C PRO A 5 6.48 11.11 0.94
N ALA A 6 7.07 10.53 1.99
CA ALA A 6 7.78 9.26 1.86
C ALA A 6 6.82 8.09 1.64
N LEU A 7 7.28 6.99 1.04
CA LEU A 7 6.58 5.71 1.08
C LEU A 7 6.42 5.24 2.52
N ARG A 8 5.28 4.62 2.81
CA ARG A 8 5.08 3.92 4.07
C ARG A 8 6.10 2.80 4.22
N THR A 9 6.65 2.66 5.43
CA THR A 9 7.62 1.61 5.77
C THR A 9 6.96 0.38 6.38
N ASP A 10 5.65 0.41 6.61
CA ASP A 10 4.85 -0.66 7.22
C ASP A 10 4.00 -1.43 6.20
N ILE A 11 4.34 -1.31 4.90
CA ILE A 11 3.72 -2.04 3.79
C ILE A 11 4.80 -2.76 2.98
N ASP A 12 4.42 -3.86 2.33
CA ASP A 12 5.27 -4.51 1.32
C ASP A 12 4.80 -4.17 -0.09
N LEU A 13 5.74 -3.85 -0.96
CA LEU A 13 5.51 -3.67 -2.39
C LEU A 13 6.10 -4.87 -3.15
N LEU A 14 5.24 -5.70 -3.72
CA LEU A 14 5.64 -6.97 -4.33
C LEU A 14 5.39 -6.93 -5.84
N THR A 15 6.44 -7.12 -6.64
CA THR A 15 6.27 -7.28 -8.09
C THR A 15 5.77 -8.68 -8.41
N VAL A 16 4.64 -8.76 -9.11
CA VAL A 16 3.98 -10.01 -9.50
C VAL A 16 3.65 -9.96 -10.98
N ARG A 17 3.78 -11.09 -11.67
CA ARG A 17 3.35 -11.25 -13.06
C ARG A 17 1.92 -11.78 -13.13
N LEU A 18 0.98 -10.96 -13.60
CA LEU A 18 -0.41 -11.32 -13.79
C LEU A 18 -0.77 -11.25 -15.28
N LYS A 19 -1.18 -12.38 -15.88
CA LYS A 19 -1.57 -12.45 -17.30
C LYS A 19 -0.58 -11.74 -18.23
N GLU A 20 0.71 -12.06 -18.08
CA GLU A 20 1.84 -11.47 -18.84
C GLU A 20 2.15 -9.99 -18.56
N GLN A 21 1.47 -9.35 -17.62
CA GLN A 21 1.76 -7.99 -17.18
C GLN A 21 2.43 -8.00 -15.81
N ASP A 22 3.53 -7.25 -15.67
CA ASP A 22 4.14 -7.01 -14.37
C ASP A 22 3.35 -5.91 -13.65
N VAL A 23 2.92 -6.20 -12.43
CA VAL A 23 2.19 -5.30 -11.53
C VAL A 23 2.86 -5.27 -10.17
N ILE A 24 2.66 -4.17 -9.43
CA ILE A 24 3.13 -4.05 -8.05
C ILE A 24 1.92 -4.20 -7.14
N VAL A 25 1.89 -5.28 -6.36
CA VAL A 25 0.86 -5.54 -5.35
C VAL A 25 1.28 -4.90 -4.04
N VAL A 26 0.36 -4.14 -3.44
CA VAL A 26 0.55 -3.57 -2.10
C VAL A 26 -0.01 -4.53 -1.06
N ARG A 27 0.84 -4.99 -0.15
CA ARG A 27 0.41 -5.72 1.06
C ARG A 27 0.43 -4.76 2.24
N ASP A 28 -0.75 -4.48 2.77
CA ASP A 28 -0.92 -3.62 3.95
C ASP A 28 -1.58 -4.40 5.09
N PRO A 29 -0.83 -4.80 6.13
CA PRO A 29 -1.37 -5.50 7.29
C PRO A 29 -2.40 -4.69 8.08
N LEU A 30 -2.35 -3.35 8.00
CA LEU A 30 -3.27 -2.46 8.71
C LEU A 30 -4.54 -2.15 7.89
N GLY A 31 -4.58 -2.52 6.61
CA GLY A 31 -5.71 -2.28 5.73
C GLY A 31 -6.04 -0.79 5.51
N ILE A 32 -5.05 0.10 5.63
CA ILE A 32 -5.19 1.55 5.39
C ILE A 32 -5.14 1.84 3.89
N ALA A 33 -4.28 1.14 3.16
CA ALA A 33 -4.18 1.23 1.72
C ALA A 33 -5.45 0.67 1.07
N THR A 34 -5.80 1.21 -0.11
CA THR A 34 -7.01 0.76 -0.83
C THR A 34 -6.92 -0.76 -1.08
N PRO A 35 -7.97 -1.57 -0.77
CA PRO A 35 -7.94 -3.01 -0.98
C PRO A 35 -7.64 -3.37 -2.43
N ASN A 36 -6.85 -4.44 -2.64
CA ASN A 36 -6.43 -4.90 -3.97
C ASN A 36 -5.70 -3.84 -4.81
N THR A 37 -5.01 -2.89 -4.17
CA THR A 37 -4.17 -1.93 -4.90
C THR A 37 -3.08 -2.67 -5.66
N ALA A 38 -3.22 -2.70 -6.98
CA ALA A 38 -2.20 -3.11 -7.92
C ALA A 38 -1.76 -1.88 -8.71
N LEU A 39 -0.52 -1.45 -8.51
CA LEU A 39 0.08 -0.39 -9.32
C LEU A 39 0.56 -0.99 -10.62
N THR A 40 0.46 -0.24 -11.71
CA THR A 40 1.11 -0.63 -12.96
C THR A 40 2.63 -0.58 -12.78
N ALA A 41 3.38 -1.47 -13.44
CA ALA A 41 4.84 -1.40 -13.42
C ALA A 41 5.41 -0.06 -13.94
N GLN A 42 4.61 0.72 -14.67
CA GLN A 42 5.00 2.05 -15.15
C GLN A 42 5.29 3.05 -14.02
N VAL A 43 4.71 2.84 -12.83
CA VAL A 43 4.98 3.71 -11.67
C VAL A 43 6.25 3.34 -10.92
N ALA A 44 6.78 2.12 -11.13
CA ALA A 44 7.94 1.59 -10.42
C ALA A 44 9.16 2.53 -10.42
N PRO A 45 9.53 3.18 -11.55
CA PRO A 45 10.68 4.07 -11.60
C PRO A 45 10.54 5.32 -10.72
N TYR A 46 9.31 5.70 -10.35
CA TYR A 46 9.02 6.92 -9.59
C TYR A 46 9.01 6.66 -8.09
N LEU A 47 8.66 5.44 -7.66
CA LEU A 47 8.56 5.06 -6.24
C LEU A 47 9.80 5.43 -5.40
N PRO A 48 11.05 5.23 -5.87
CA PRO A 48 12.24 5.60 -5.08
C PRO A 48 12.36 7.09 -4.73
N LEU A 49 11.65 7.98 -5.45
CA LEU A 49 11.66 9.41 -5.17
C LEU A 49 10.79 9.79 -3.96
N PHE A 50 9.81 8.94 -3.60
CA PHE A 50 8.98 9.11 -2.42
C PHE A 50 9.75 8.67 -1.18
N ASN A 51 10.80 9.42 -0.85
CA ASN A 51 11.75 9.14 0.23
C ASN A 51 11.76 10.26 1.31
N GLY A 52 10.86 11.24 1.22
CA GLY A 52 10.79 12.37 2.14
C GLY A 52 11.79 13.50 1.88
N SER A 53 12.63 13.39 0.83
CA SER A 53 13.65 14.39 0.49
C SER A 53 13.59 14.88 -0.96
N SER A 54 13.16 14.02 -1.90
CA SER A 54 12.97 14.43 -3.30
C SER A 54 11.79 15.40 -3.42
N THR A 55 11.80 16.20 -4.48
CA THR A 55 10.78 17.23 -4.75
C THR A 55 9.90 16.85 -5.95
N ILE A 56 8.81 17.59 -6.17
CA ILE A 56 8.01 17.52 -7.40
C ILE A 56 8.86 17.73 -8.65
N GLY A 57 9.87 18.61 -8.59
CA GLY A 57 10.78 18.86 -9.71
C GLY A 57 11.63 17.63 -10.05
N ASP A 58 12.13 16.93 -9.03
CA ASP A 58 12.88 15.68 -9.23
C ASP A 58 12.01 14.60 -9.88
N LEU A 59 10.76 14.47 -9.43
CA LEU A 59 9.77 13.59 -10.02
C LEU A 59 9.51 13.94 -11.49
N GLN A 60 9.29 15.21 -11.79
CA GLN A 60 9.09 15.67 -13.16
C GLN A 60 10.29 15.32 -14.06
N ILE A 61 11.52 15.51 -13.58
CA ILE A 61 12.75 15.16 -14.33
C ILE A 61 12.79 13.66 -14.65
N VAL A 62 12.49 12.80 -13.67
CA VAL A 62 12.48 11.34 -13.88
C VAL A 62 11.35 10.93 -14.81
N MET A 63 10.16 11.53 -14.69
CA MET A 63 9.05 11.31 -15.63
C MET A 63 9.43 11.70 -17.06
N MET A 64 10.05 12.86 -17.28
CA MET A 64 10.51 13.29 -18.61
C MET A 64 11.50 12.28 -19.22
N LYS A 65 12.46 11.79 -18.42
CA LYS A 65 13.41 10.76 -18.87
C LYS A 65 12.70 9.46 -19.28
N HIS A 66 11.69 9.04 -18.51
CA HIS A 66 10.93 7.83 -18.81
C HIS A 66 10.03 7.99 -20.05
N HIS A 67 9.57 9.21 -20.37
CA HIS A 67 8.77 9.53 -21.56
C HIS A 67 9.62 9.97 -22.77
N GLY A 68 10.87 9.50 -22.87
CA GLY A 68 11.74 9.77 -24.02
C GLY A 68 12.18 11.23 -24.16
N GLY A 69 12.20 11.99 -23.06
CA GLY A 69 12.57 13.41 -23.04
C GLY A 69 11.44 14.37 -23.36
N SER A 70 10.21 13.86 -23.54
CA SER A 70 9.02 14.71 -23.75
C SER A 70 8.77 15.58 -22.51
N LEU A 71 8.31 16.80 -22.74
CA LEU A 71 7.94 17.71 -21.65
C LEU A 71 6.78 17.13 -20.86
N VAL A 72 6.96 16.98 -19.55
CA VAL A 72 5.93 16.59 -18.59
C VAL A 72 5.49 17.85 -17.87
N LEU A 73 4.18 18.10 -17.74
CA LEU A 73 3.68 19.24 -16.99
C LEU A 73 3.79 18.97 -15.49
N ARG A 74 4.04 20.02 -14.71
CA ARG A 74 4.09 19.91 -13.25
C ARG A 74 2.80 19.29 -12.67
N THR A 75 1.66 19.62 -13.25
CA THR A 75 0.34 19.09 -12.87
C THR A 75 0.22 17.58 -13.06
N GLU A 76 0.99 16.97 -13.96
CA GLU A 76 1.03 15.51 -14.14
C GLU A 76 1.82 14.84 -13.03
N ALA A 77 2.94 15.45 -12.61
CA ALA A 77 3.71 14.98 -11.45
C ALA A 77 2.88 15.11 -10.16
N GLU A 78 2.20 16.24 -9.97
CA GLU A 78 1.28 16.45 -8.84
C GLU A 78 0.15 15.41 -8.82
N ARG A 79 -0.43 15.08 -9.97
CA ARG A 79 -1.46 14.04 -10.07
C ARG A 79 -0.96 12.66 -9.62
N ILE A 80 0.27 12.27 -9.98
CA ILE A 80 0.85 11.00 -9.50
C ILE A 80 0.98 11.01 -7.98
N VAL A 81 1.40 12.13 -7.38
CA VAL A 81 1.51 12.25 -5.93
C VAL A 81 0.14 12.14 -5.27
N GLU A 82 -0.87 12.81 -5.81
CA GLU A 82 -2.26 12.71 -5.33
C GLU A 82 -2.82 11.30 -5.46
N ASP A 83 -2.60 10.62 -6.59
CA ASP A 83 -3.04 9.24 -6.83
C ASP A 83 -2.41 8.28 -5.81
N LEU A 84 -1.09 8.34 -5.61
CA LEU A 84 -0.40 7.48 -4.64
C LEU A 84 -0.79 7.83 -3.19
N SER A 85 -1.05 9.10 -2.89
CA SER A 85 -1.57 9.52 -1.57
C SER A 85 -2.96 8.92 -1.31
N ARG A 86 -3.86 8.99 -2.29
CA ARG A 86 -5.22 8.40 -2.20
C ARG A 86 -5.20 6.88 -2.04
N LEU A 87 -4.21 6.21 -2.62
CA LEU A 87 -4.03 4.77 -2.42
C LEU A 87 -3.59 4.41 -0.99
N GLY A 88 -3.22 5.40 -0.16
CA GLY A 88 -2.83 5.19 1.23
C GLY A 88 -1.45 4.57 1.38
N ILE A 89 -0.56 4.70 0.38
CA ILE A 89 0.78 4.11 0.38
C ILE A 89 1.89 5.09 0.76
N LEU A 90 1.55 6.37 0.92
CA LEU A 90 2.46 7.44 1.31
C LEU A 90 2.25 7.83 2.79
N GLN A 91 3.29 8.36 3.41
CA GLN A 91 3.29 8.89 4.77
C GLN A 91 2.69 10.30 4.79
N THR A 92 1.39 10.39 4.55
CA THR A 92 0.62 11.63 4.68
C THR A 92 0.07 11.78 6.10
N GLU A 93 -0.55 12.92 6.38
CA GLU A 93 -1.21 13.13 7.68
C GLU A 93 -2.40 12.19 7.85
N GLU A 94 -3.19 11.98 6.79
CA GLU A 94 -4.34 11.06 6.80
C GLU A 94 -3.91 9.63 7.12
N TYR A 95 -2.75 9.18 6.63
CA TYR A 95 -2.16 7.90 7.02
C TYR A 95 -1.83 7.86 8.52
N ARG A 96 -1.19 8.90 9.06
CA ARG A 96 -0.81 8.95 10.48
C ARG A 96 -2.04 8.89 11.37
N GLU A 97 -3.06 9.70 11.07
CA GLU A 97 -4.33 9.70 11.79
C GLU A 97 -5.03 8.33 11.73
N ALA A 98 -5.09 7.72 10.55
CA ALA A 98 -5.69 6.39 10.38
C ALA A 98 -4.95 5.33 11.18
N LYS A 99 -3.61 5.35 11.17
CA LYS A 99 -2.78 4.42 11.93
C LYS A 99 -2.93 4.61 13.43
N GLU A 100 -2.89 5.84 13.92
CA GLU A 100 -3.09 6.14 15.33
C GLU A 100 -4.46 5.69 15.83
N ARG A 101 -5.50 5.89 15.01
CA ARG A 101 -6.85 5.39 15.31
C ARG A 101 -6.86 3.87 15.44
N ILE A 102 -6.29 3.14 14.48
CA ILE A 102 -6.21 1.67 14.53
C ILE A 102 -5.44 1.19 15.77
N VAL A 103 -4.30 1.80 16.07
CA VAL A 103 -3.48 1.44 17.24
C VAL A 103 -4.26 1.67 18.54
N ARG A 104 -4.97 2.80 18.64
CA ARG A 104 -5.80 3.14 19.79
C ARG A 104 -6.94 2.15 19.97
N GLU A 105 -7.74 1.93 18.92
CA GLU A 105 -8.86 0.98 18.91
C GLU A 105 -8.40 -0.43 19.29
N PHE A 106 -7.24 -0.87 18.76
CA PHE A 106 -6.67 -2.18 19.08
C PHE A 106 -6.18 -2.27 20.54
N SER A 107 -5.54 -1.22 21.04
CA SER A 107 -4.96 -1.20 22.39
C SER A 107 -6.04 -1.13 23.48
N GLU A 108 -7.11 -0.38 23.24
CA GLU A 108 -8.22 -0.19 24.19
C GLU A 108 -9.19 -1.37 24.22
N ASN A 109 -9.24 -2.18 23.15
CA ASN A 109 -10.09 -3.37 23.15
C ASN A 109 -9.54 -4.40 24.15
N PRO A 110 -10.32 -4.91 25.13
CA PRO A 110 -9.87 -5.96 26.03
C PRO A 110 -9.92 -7.36 25.39
N GLU A 111 -10.72 -7.53 24.34
CA GLU A 111 -10.88 -8.80 23.63
C GLU A 111 -10.05 -8.82 22.34
N ARG A 112 -9.52 -9.99 22.00
CA ARG A 112 -8.76 -10.21 20.77
C ARG A 112 -9.57 -11.13 19.88
N ALA A 113 -10.50 -10.54 19.13
CA ALA A 113 -11.33 -11.28 18.20
C ALA A 113 -10.47 -12.05 17.18
N ALA A 114 -10.95 -13.23 16.80
CA ALA A 114 -10.28 -14.11 15.84
C ALA A 114 -10.30 -13.48 14.42
N ALA A 115 -9.29 -12.66 14.10
CA ALA A 115 -9.26 -11.82 12.91
C ALA A 115 -9.38 -12.56 11.57
N LEU A 116 -9.01 -13.84 11.53
CA LEU A 116 -9.03 -14.67 10.32
C LEU A 116 -10.20 -15.66 10.27
N ALA A 117 -11.06 -15.66 11.29
CA ALA A 117 -12.27 -16.48 11.32
C ALA A 117 -13.19 -16.12 10.14
N GLY A 118 -13.61 -17.13 9.38
CA GLY A 118 -14.40 -16.98 8.16
C GLY A 118 -13.57 -16.64 6.90
N ASN A 119 -12.29 -16.30 7.04
CA ASN A 119 -11.38 -16.02 5.92
C ASN A 119 -10.38 -17.16 5.72
N SER A 120 -9.44 -17.32 6.65
CA SER A 120 -8.38 -18.34 6.54
C SER A 120 -8.77 -19.67 7.18
N TYR A 121 -9.73 -19.64 8.11
CA TYR A 121 -10.29 -20.83 8.74
C TYR A 121 -11.78 -20.62 9.05
N PRO A 122 -12.57 -21.69 9.22
CA PRO A 122 -14.00 -21.58 9.53
C PRO A 122 -14.26 -20.75 10.78
N ALA A 123 -15.26 -19.88 10.73
CA ALA A 123 -15.74 -19.17 11.91
C ALA A 123 -16.59 -20.06 12.82
N ASP A 124 -17.25 -21.08 12.24
CA ASP A 124 -18.01 -22.05 13.02
C ASP A 124 -17.08 -22.98 13.78
N ARG A 125 -17.40 -23.18 15.07
CA ARG A 125 -16.59 -23.99 15.97
C ARG A 125 -16.49 -25.46 15.52
N LYS A 126 -17.58 -26.06 15.05
CA LYS A 126 -17.60 -27.49 14.67
C LYS A 126 -16.82 -27.71 13.37
N GLU A 127 -16.98 -26.81 12.42
CA GLU A 127 -16.21 -26.82 11.18
C GLU A 127 -14.71 -26.65 11.47
N LEU A 128 -14.36 -25.73 12.37
CA LEU A 128 -12.98 -25.52 12.79
C LEU A 128 -12.40 -26.76 13.48
N THR A 129 -13.12 -27.39 14.42
CA THR A 129 -12.68 -28.63 15.05
C THR A 129 -12.41 -29.73 14.02
N THR A 130 -13.35 -29.94 13.09
CA THR A 130 -13.20 -30.94 12.03
C THR A 130 -11.97 -30.68 11.16
N LEU A 131 -11.72 -29.40 10.83
CA LEU A 131 -10.54 -28.99 10.06
C LEU A 131 -9.24 -29.29 10.84
N LEU A 132 -9.20 -28.94 12.12
CA LEU A 132 -8.03 -29.14 12.97
C LEU A 132 -7.72 -30.62 13.17
N ASP A 133 -8.74 -31.45 13.45
CA ASP A 133 -8.60 -32.90 13.58
C ASP A 133 -8.02 -33.52 12.29
N ARG A 134 -8.34 -32.99 11.12
CA ARG A 134 -7.76 -33.48 9.85
C ARG A 134 -6.28 -33.12 9.67
N ILE A 135 -5.81 -32.00 10.22
CA ILE A 135 -4.46 -31.47 9.97
C ILE A 135 -3.48 -31.89 11.07
N LEU A 136 -3.96 -32.01 12.30
CA LEU A 136 -3.13 -32.28 13.48
C LEU A 136 -3.04 -33.76 13.87
N THR A 137 -3.78 -34.64 13.16
CA THR A 137 -3.77 -36.10 13.38
C THR A 137 -3.24 -36.81 12.16
#